data_AF-A0A7X6ZZP7-F1
#
_entry.id   AF-A0A7X6ZZP7-F1
#
_cell.length_a   1.000
_cell.length_b   1.000
_cell.length_c   1.000
_cell.angle_alpha   90.00
_cell.angle_beta   90.00
_cell.angle_gamma   90.00
#
_symmetry.space_group_name_H-M   'P 1'
#
loop_
_entity.id
_entity.type
_entity.pdbx_description
1 polymer ?
#
loop_
_entity_poly.entity_id
_entity_poly.type
_entity_poly.pdbx_seq_one_letter_code
_entity_poly.pdbx_strand_id
1 'polypeptide(L)' 'MAWQDETYLIGEKIKVEGEKDYGVVTRIDTERGLIYVLFKRLREQAYPYPEALDQGILVPLVSKK' A
#
# COMPACT_ATOMS: atom_id res chain seq x y z
N MET A 1 13.28 4.23 20.16
CA MET A 1 12.17 4.41 19.19
C MET A 1 12.69 4.01 17.83
N ALA A 2 12.68 2.71 17.54
CA ALA A 2 13.05 2.22 16.22
C ALA A 2 11.77 2.23 15.38
N TRP A 3 11.56 3.30 14.62
CA TRP A 3 10.65 3.28 13.47
C TRP A 3 11.26 2.31 12.46
N GLN A 4 11.08 1.00 12.69
CA GLN A 4 11.60 -0.03 11.82
C GLN A 4 10.76 -0.01 10.53
N ASP A 5 11.43 0.25 9.41
CA ASP A 5 11.28 -0.22 8.02
C ASP A 5 9.94 -0.75 7.45
N GLU A 6 8.87 -0.96 8.21
CA GLU A 6 7.60 -1.56 7.75
C GLU A 6 6.60 -0.51 7.28
N THR A 7 6.65 0.70 7.82
CA THR A 7 5.66 1.75 7.52
C THR A 7 6.05 2.72 6.40
N TYR A 8 7.19 2.49 5.74
CA TYR A 8 7.69 3.36 4.65
C TYR A 8 6.71 3.50 3.48
N LEU A 9 5.76 2.57 3.37
CA LEU A 9 4.76 2.58 2.32
C LEU A 9 3.65 3.60 2.56
N ILE A 10 3.42 4.08 3.78
CA ILE A 10 2.35 5.06 4.06
C ILE A 10 2.70 6.40 3.40
N GLY A 11 1.75 6.94 2.63
CA GLY A 11 1.92 8.16 1.83
C GLY A 11 2.50 7.93 0.44
N GLU A 12 2.93 6.70 0.14
CA GLU A 12 3.58 6.38 -1.13
C GLU A 12 2.60 5.96 -2.22
N LYS A 13 3.00 6.23 -3.47
CA LYS A 13 2.22 5.81 -4.63
C LYS A 13 2.43 4.33 -4.90
N ILE A 14 1.32 3.63 -5.10
CA ILE A 14 1.28 2.20 -5.36
C ILE A 14 0.50 1.92 -6.63
N LYS A 15 1.01 1.03 -7.45
CA LYS A 15 0.27 0.48 -8.59
C LYS A 15 -0.45 -0.78 -8.13
N VAL A 16 -1.72 -0.88 -8.45
CA VAL A 16 -2.53 -2.05 -8.11
C VAL A 16 -2.85 -2.83 -9.37
N GLU A 17 -2.69 -4.15 -9.31
CA GLU A 17 -3.06 -5.03 -10.42
C GLU A 17 -4.55 -4.92 -10.73
N GLY A 18 -4.89 -4.72 -12.02
CA GLY A 18 -6.27 -4.50 -12.47
C GLY A 18 -6.74 -3.04 -12.42
N GLU A 19 -6.02 -2.13 -11.76
CA GLU A 19 -6.32 -0.70 -11.74
C GLU A 19 -5.48 0.08 -12.75
N LYS A 20 -6.13 1.00 -13.47
CA LYS A 20 -5.45 1.86 -14.46
C LYS A 20 -4.70 3.02 -13.82
N ASP A 21 -5.19 3.49 -12.68
CA ASP A 21 -4.66 4.63 -11.95
C ASP A 21 -3.80 4.16 -10.76
N TYR A 22 -2.85 5.00 -10.37
CA TYR A 22 -2.10 4.79 -9.12
C TYR A 22 -2.98 5.11 -7.90
N GLY A 23 -2.81 4.32 -6.86
CA GLY A 23 -3.32 4.60 -5.53
C GLY A 23 -2.24 5.20 -4.62
N VAL A 24 -2.65 5.72 -3.48
CA VAL A 24 -1.77 6.17 -2.39
C VAL A 24 -2.10 5.38 -1.14
N VAL A 25 -1.10 4.83 -0.48
CA VAL A 25 -1.32 4.11 0.78
C VAL A 25 -1.64 5.12 1.88
N THR A 26 -2.79 4.98 2.54
CA THR A 26 -3.23 5.89 3.61
C THR A 26 -2.88 5.35 4.99
N ARG A 27 -2.98 4.04 5.19
CA ARG A 27 -2.68 3.37 6.45
C ARG A 27 -2.37 1.88 6.24
N ILE A 28 -1.58 1.33 7.15
CA ILE A 28 -1.30 -0.11 7.26
C ILE A 28 -1.73 -0.52 8.67
N ASP A 29 -2.60 -1.52 8.73
CA ASP A 29 -3.04 -2.15 9.96
C ASP A 29 -2.36 -3.53 10.04
N THR A 30 -1.27 -3.60 10.80
CA THR A 30 -0.50 -4.84 10.98
C THR A 30 -1.19 -5.83 11.90
N GLU A 31 -2.06 -5.38 12.80
CA GLU A 31 -2.84 -6.27 13.68
C GLU A 31 -3.91 -7.02 12.90
N ARG A 32 -4.53 -6.36 11.91
CA ARG A 32 -5.55 -6.95 11.05
C ARG A 32 -5.01 -7.51 9.73
N GLY A 33 -3.74 -7.28 9.43
CA GLY A 33 -3.12 -7.70 8.16
C GLY A 33 -3.75 -7.02 6.96
N LEU A 34 -4.00 -5.71 7.03
CA LEU A 34 -4.65 -4.94 5.96
C LEU A 34 -3.86 -3.68 5.61
N ILE A 35 -3.77 -3.38 4.32
CA ILE A 35 -3.26 -2.12 3.78
C ILE A 35 -4.37 -1.38 3.04
N TYR A 36 -4.50 -0.09 3.33
CA TYR A 36 -5.53 0.74 2.75
C TYR A 36 -4.93 1.65 1.68
N VAL A 37 -5.51 1.60 0.50
CA VAL A 37 -5.08 2.35 -0.67
C VAL A 37 -6.22 3.27 -1.10
N LEU A 38 -5.92 4.56 -1.14
CA LEU A 38 -6.82 5.60 -1.62
C LEU A 38 -6.56 5.87 -3.10
N PHE A 39 -7.60 5.70 -3.89
CA PHE A 39 -7.62 6.04 -5.31
C PHE A 39 -8.26 7.40 -5.54
N LYS A 40 -8.25 7.85 -6.81
CA LYS A 40 -8.99 9.03 -7.25
C LYS A 40 -10.48 8.93 -6.87
N ARG A 41 -11.12 10.10 -6.70
CA ARG A 41 -12.53 10.22 -6.30
C ARG A 41 -12.85 9.65 -4.91
N LEU A 42 -11.88 9.72 -3.98
CA LEU A 42 -12.03 9.29 -2.58
C LEU A 42 -12.42 7.81 -2.42
N ARG A 43 -12.07 6.96 -3.39
CA ARG A 43 -12.30 5.52 -3.29
C ARG A 43 -11.17 4.89 -2.48
N GLU A 44 -11.41 4.60 -1.21
CA GLU A 44 -10.51 3.79 -0.38
C GLU A 44 -10.83 2.30 -0.57
N GLN A 45 -9.79 1.48 -0.71
CA GLN A 45 -9.92 0.04 -0.79
C GLN A 45 -8.87 -0.63 0.09
N ALA A 46 -9.28 -1.66 0.82
CA ALA A 46 -8.40 -2.46 1.66
C ALA A 46 -7.91 -3.69 0.88
N TYR A 47 -6.64 -4.02 1.06
CA TYR A 47 -5.97 -5.19 0.51
C TYR A 47 -5.31 -5.97 1.65
N PRO A 48 -5.14 -7.29 1.51
CA PRO A 48 -4.41 -8.09 2.49
C PRO A 48 -2.93 -7.69 2.54
N TYR A 49 -2.39 -7.53 3.73
CA TYR A 49 -0.99 -7.20 3.99
C TYR A 49 -0.37 -8.24 4.92
N PRO A 50 0.82 -8.78 4.61
CA PRO A 50 1.72 -8.41 3.50
C PRO A 50 1.44 -9.14 2.17
N GLU A 51 0.46 -10.05 2.10
CA GLU A 51 0.28 -10.98 0.98
C GLU A 51 0.10 -10.27 -0.37
N ALA A 52 -0.59 -9.12 -0.40
CA ALA A 52 -0.77 -8.38 -1.65
C ALA A 52 0.54 -7.78 -2.19
N LEU A 53 1.53 -7.51 -1.34
CA LEU A 53 2.87 -7.09 -1.80
C LEU A 53 3.65 -8.29 -2.33
N ASP A 54 3.62 -9.42 -1.63
CA ASP A 54 4.35 -10.63 -2.02
C ASP A 54 3.82 -11.22 -3.34
N GLN A 55 2.51 -11.18 -3.55
CA GLN A 55 1.86 -11.63 -4.78
C GLN A 55 2.02 -10.64 -5.95
N GLY A 56 2.57 -9.45 -5.71
CA GLY A 56 2.71 -8.40 -6.72
C GLY A 56 1.40 -7.71 -7.11
N ILE A 57 0.32 -7.92 -6.34
CA ILE A 57 -0.95 -7.19 -6.50
C ILE A 57 -0.72 -5.71 -6.22
N LEU A 58 0.10 -5.41 -5.22
CA LEU A 58 0.50 -4.07 -4.83
C LEU A 58 1.98 -3.88 -5.18
N VAL A 59 2.27 -2.99 -6.14
CA VAL A 59 3.64 -2.66 -6.55
C VAL A 59 3.94 -1.23 -6.15
N PRO A 60 4.70 -1.00 -5.06
CA PRO A 60 5.09 0.34 -4.66
C PRO A 60 6.02 0.95 -5.70
N LEU A 61 5.78 2.21 -6.06
CA LEU A 61 6.64 2.97 -6.98
C LEU A 61 7.86 3.61 -6.27
N VAL A 62 8.10 3.23 -5.03
CA VAL A 62 9.20 3.74 -4.22
C VAL A 62 10.47 3.02 -4.65
N SER A 63 11.40 3.75 -5.27
CA SER A 63 12.79 3.32 -5.30
C SER A 63 13.37 3.55 -3.91
N LYS A 64 13.58 2.48 -3.12
CA LYS A 64 14.49 2.57 -1.97
C LYS A 64 15.83 3.09 -2.50
N LYS A 65 16.24 4.27 -2.04
CA LYS A 65 17.55 4.86 -2.33
C LYS A 65 18.53 4.49 -1.24
#